data_AF-A0AAU5Z7Y1-F1
#
_entry.id   AF-A0AAU5Z7Y1-F1
#
_cell.length_a   1.000
_cell.length_b   1.000
_cell.length_c   1.000
_cell.angle_alpha   90.00
_cell.angle_beta   90.00
_cell.angle_gamma   90.00
#
_symmetry.space_group_name_H-M   'P 1'
#
loop_
_entity.id
_entity.type
_entity.pdbx_description
1 polymer ?
#
loop_
_entity_poly.entity_id
_entity_poly.type
_entity_poly.pdbx_seq_one_letter_code
_entity_poly.pdbx_strand_id
1 'polypeptide(L)'
;MRIKGLGKGGVMAAALAVTAPLVLAGAAAPAVATSAQTTAVMSCRGSVVRLDPVTYADRLVRAWGRGDRATAACYGTASTVRALFAQASPGGIHWRRVSAEGALGTILVTYHDDARGGNLTVGVQNAAPELRGPGGWHAAYTLRFIGEPRAWSPVQWSDNLVRACGRGDSKWMSYYATPAVKKALTHISAVGGPNWRRVSTEGAAGTTFVTYRNSTTGHRLTIGISNVRLSRGDAHVAYLASYR
;
A
#
# COMPACT_ATOMS: atom_id res chain seq x y z
N MET A 1 -50.82 18.72 38.82
CA MET A 1 -50.47 18.52 40.24
C MET A 1 -49.11 17.82 40.29
N ARG A 2 -48.10 18.43 40.93
CA ARG A 2 -46.70 17.96 41.01
C ARG A 2 -46.47 17.19 42.32
N ILE A 3 -45.78 16.05 42.27
CA ILE A 3 -44.88 15.50 43.32
C ILE A 3 -43.94 14.53 42.55
N LYS A 4 -42.62 14.69 42.31
CA LYS A 4 -41.38 14.91 43.09
C LYS A 4 -40.87 13.71 43.93
N GLY A 5 -39.62 13.30 43.66
CA GLY A 5 -38.72 12.42 44.45
C GLY A 5 -38.57 11.01 43.86
N LEU A 6 -37.45 10.52 43.29
CA LEU A 6 -36.00 10.52 43.59
C LEU A 6 -35.63 9.70 44.85
N GLY A 7 -34.94 8.57 44.67
CA GLY A 7 -34.38 7.77 45.78
C GLY A 7 -33.68 6.48 45.34
N LYS A 8 -32.34 6.51 45.32
CA LYS A 8 -31.36 5.49 44.94
C LYS A 8 -31.41 4.19 45.77
N GLY A 9 -30.93 3.10 45.15
CA GLY A 9 -30.02 2.13 45.81
C GLY A 9 -30.57 0.73 46.02
N GLY A 10 -29.84 -0.28 45.54
CA GLY A 10 -30.10 -1.68 45.92
C GLY A 10 -29.62 -2.71 44.92
N VAL A 11 -28.30 -2.89 44.82
CA VAL A 11 -27.63 -4.01 44.14
C VAL A 11 -27.81 -5.28 44.99
N MET A 12 -27.98 -6.43 44.35
CA MET A 12 -27.28 -7.71 44.61
C MET A 12 -28.08 -8.87 43.99
N ALA A 13 -27.65 -9.30 42.80
CA ALA A 13 -28.08 -10.53 42.18
C ALA A 13 -27.27 -11.69 42.79
N ALA A 14 -27.94 -12.67 43.39
CA ALA A 14 -27.35 -13.95 43.76
C ALA A 14 -27.72 -14.98 42.68
N ALA A 15 -26.77 -15.32 41.81
CA ALA A 15 -26.89 -16.45 40.90
C ALA A 15 -25.95 -17.57 41.39
N LEU A 16 -26.55 -18.69 41.78
CA LEU A 16 -25.89 -19.92 42.21
C LEU A 16 -25.02 -20.50 41.08
N ALA A 17 -23.74 -20.74 41.39
CA ALA A 17 -22.82 -21.46 40.55
C ALA A 17 -23.06 -22.98 40.66
N VAL A 18 -23.32 -23.63 39.53
CA VAL A 18 -23.30 -25.10 39.39
C VAL A 18 -21.91 -25.49 38.87
N THR A 19 -21.13 -26.16 39.70
CA THR A 19 -19.84 -26.75 39.33
C THR A 19 -20.06 -28.12 38.69
N ALA A 20 -19.76 -28.25 37.39
CA ALA A 20 -19.62 -29.53 36.71
C ALA A 20 -18.13 -29.83 36.48
N PRO A 21 -17.65 -31.07 36.71
CA PRO A 21 -16.27 -31.46 36.42
C PRO A 21 -16.11 -31.71 34.92
N LEU A 22 -15.29 -30.89 34.25
CA LEU A 22 -14.90 -31.14 32.86
C LEU A 22 -13.71 -32.09 32.83
N VAL A 23 -13.95 -33.28 32.26
CA VAL A 23 -12.96 -34.31 31.94
C VAL A 23 -11.99 -33.75 30.87
N LEU A 24 -10.69 -33.73 31.17
CA LEU A 24 -9.65 -33.41 30.18
C LEU A 24 -9.52 -34.57 29.17
N ALA A 25 -10.29 -34.51 28.09
CA ALA A 25 -9.97 -35.22 26.86
C ALA A 25 -9.11 -34.30 25.98
N GLY A 26 -7.86 -34.71 25.73
CA GLY A 26 -6.91 -33.97 24.91
C GLY A 26 -7.39 -33.78 23.48
N ALA A 27 -7.86 -32.58 23.17
CA ALA A 27 -8.02 -32.13 21.79
C ALA A 27 -6.66 -31.65 21.28
N ALA A 28 -6.02 -32.47 20.45
CA ALA A 28 -4.86 -32.04 19.66
C ALA A 28 -5.25 -30.82 18.83
N ALA A 29 -4.59 -29.68 19.08
CA ALA A 29 -4.73 -28.49 18.26
C ALA A 29 -4.32 -28.81 16.81
N PRO A 30 -4.98 -28.24 15.79
CA PRO A 30 -4.62 -28.50 14.41
C PRO A 30 -3.23 -27.91 14.13
N ALA A 31 -2.26 -28.80 13.90
CA ALA A 31 -0.91 -28.48 13.46
C ALA A 31 -0.92 -28.00 12.00
N VAL A 32 -1.44 -26.80 11.74
CA VAL A 32 -1.48 -26.19 10.39
C VAL A 32 -0.59 -24.94 10.30
N ALA A 33 -0.02 -24.47 11.40
CA ALA A 33 0.88 -23.30 11.39
C ALA A 33 2.31 -23.63 10.92
N THR A 34 2.76 -24.87 11.09
CA THR A 34 4.17 -25.24 10.82
C THR A 34 4.45 -25.45 9.34
N SER A 35 3.52 -26.02 8.58
CA SER A 35 3.72 -26.34 7.16
C SER A 35 3.76 -25.10 6.25
N ALA A 36 2.97 -24.07 6.54
CA ALA A 36 2.99 -22.80 5.80
C ALA A 36 4.32 -22.03 5.99
N GLN A 37 4.93 -22.14 7.17
CA GLN A 37 6.27 -21.60 7.43
C GLN A 37 7.34 -22.38 6.65
N THR A 38 7.24 -23.71 6.58
CA THR A 38 8.21 -24.53 5.84
C THR A 38 8.20 -24.27 4.33
N THR A 39 7.03 -23.99 3.73
CA THR A 39 6.94 -23.70 2.28
C THR A 39 7.43 -22.30 1.92
N ALA A 40 7.15 -21.28 2.75
CA ALA A 40 7.66 -19.93 2.54
C ALA A 40 9.19 -19.86 2.63
N VAL A 41 9.80 -20.68 3.49
CA VAL A 41 11.27 -20.79 3.64
C VAL A 41 11.91 -21.46 2.42
N MET A 42 11.21 -22.32 1.69
CA MET A 42 11.72 -22.95 0.47
C MET A 42 11.66 -22.06 -0.77
N SER A 43 10.73 -21.10 -0.86
CA SER A 43 10.59 -20.23 -2.04
C SER A 43 11.57 -19.07 -2.10
N CYS A 44 12.18 -18.70 -0.98
CA CYS A 44 13.09 -17.57 -0.95
C CYS A 44 14.53 -17.91 -1.42
N ARG A 45 14.80 -19.14 -1.89
CA ARG A 45 16.14 -19.66 -2.17
C ARG A 45 17.02 -18.74 -3.02
N GLY A 46 18.07 -18.22 -2.37
CA GLY A 46 19.11 -17.38 -2.96
C GLY A 46 19.81 -16.51 -1.90
N SER A 47 20.51 -17.13 -0.95
CA SER A 47 21.42 -16.52 0.06
C SER A 47 21.19 -15.03 0.38
N VAL A 48 20.00 -14.67 0.87
CA VAL A 48 19.75 -13.34 1.48
C VAL A 48 20.75 -13.01 2.60
N VAL A 49 21.34 -14.05 3.19
CA VAL A 49 22.47 -14.00 4.13
C VAL A 49 23.62 -13.11 3.66
N ARG A 50 23.91 -13.09 2.35
CA ARG A 50 25.04 -12.33 1.78
C ARG A 50 24.66 -10.93 1.31
N LEU A 51 23.40 -10.53 1.44
CA LEU A 51 22.99 -9.19 1.04
C LEU A 51 23.40 -8.19 2.10
N ASP A 52 24.00 -7.10 1.64
CA ASP A 52 24.16 -5.92 2.45
C ASP A 52 22.76 -5.36 2.83
N PRO A 53 22.66 -4.65 3.96
CA PRO A 53 21.38 -4.15 4.44
C PRO A 53 20.63 -3.24 3.44
N VAL A 54 21.34 -2.49 2.59
CA VAL A 54 20.72 -1.58 1.62
C VAL A 54 20.06 -2.37 0.51
N THR A 55 20.76 -3.36 -0.06
CA THR A 55 20.18 -4.26 -1.05
C THR A 55 18.98 -5.03 -0.49
N TYR A 56 19.02 -5.36 0.81
CA TYR A 56 17.90 -6.00 1.50
C TYR A 56 16.64 -5.13 1.50
N ALA A 57 16.77 -3.85 1.88
CA ALA A 57 15.69 -2.88 1.84
C ALA A 57 15.19 -2.66 0.41
N ASP A 58 16.10 -2.55 -0.57
CA ASP A 58 15.73 -2.32 -1.97
C ASP A 58 14.84 -3.45 -2.49
N ARG A 59 15.21 -4.70 -2.21
CA ARG A 59 14.44 -5.87 -2.66
C ARG A 59 13.07 -5.94 -1.98
N LEU A 60 12.98 -5.60 -0.69
CA LEU A 60 11.70 -5.50 0.02
C LEU A 60 10.79 -4.45 -0.63
N VAL A 61 11.29 -3.22 -0.82
CA VAL A 61 10.51 -2.11 -1.39
C VAL A 61 10.08 -2.42 -2.82
N ARG A 62 10.93 -3.08 -3.62
CA ARG A 62 10.58 -3.52 -4.98
C ARG A 62 9.55 -4.64 -4.99
N ALA A 63 9.63 -5.61 -4.06
CA ALA A 63 8.63 -6.68 -3.93
C ALA A 63 7.26 -6.12 -3.50
N TRP A 64 7.26 -5.26 -2.48
CA TRP A 64 6.07 -4.52 -2.07
C TRP A 64 5.50 -3.67 -3.21
N GLY A 65 6.37 -2.99 -3.96
CA GLY A 65 5.99 -2.20 -5.12
C GLY A 65 5.31 -2.98 -6.25
N ARG A 66 5.60 -4.29 -6.38
CA ARG A 66 4.94 -5.21 -7.31
C ARG A 66 3.74 -5.95 -6.73
N GLY A 67 3.55 -5.89 -5.42
CA GLY A 67 2.43 -6.55 -4.73
C GLY A 67 2.71 -7.99 -4.35
N ASP A 68 3.96 -8.38 -4.50
CA ASP A 68 4.43 -9.73 -4.24
C ASP A 68 4.65 -9.93 -2.74
N ARG A 69 3.57 -10.28 -2.04
CA ARG A 69 3.59 -10.54 -0.59
C ARG A 69 4.53 -11.68 -0.22
N ALA A 70 4.60 -12.73 -1.05
CA ALA A 70 5.46 -13.89 -0.79
C ALA A 70 6.93 -13.49 -0.83
N THR A 71 7.34 -12.77 -1.87
CA THR A 71 8.72 -12.25 -1.97
C THR A 71 9.00 -11.18 -0.93
N ALA A 72 8.04 -10.31 -0.58
CA ALA A 72 8.22 -9.33 0.50
C ALA A 72 8.42 -10.00 1.86
N ALA A 73 7.74 -11.12 2.12
CA ALA A 73 7.92 -11.94 3.33
C ALA A 73 9.32 -12.53 3.44
N CYS A 74 10.05 -12.70 2.34
CA CYS A 74 11.46 -13.09 2.39
C CYS A 74 12.35 -11.99 3.02
N TYR A 75 11.97 -10.71 2.94
CA TYR A 75 12.84 -9.61 3.39
C TYR A 75 12.36 -8.92 4.68
N GLY A 76 11.05 -8.85 4.91
CA GLY A 76 10.49 -8.21 6.09
C GLY A 76 10.05 -9.20 7.16
N THR A 77 10.06 -8.79 8.42
CA THR A 77 9.26 -9.48 9.45
C THR A 77 7.77 -9.45 9.08
N ALA A 78 6.98 -10.35 9.65
CA ALA A 78 5.55 -10.42 9.38
C ALA A 78 4.80 -9.09 9.69
N SER A 79 5.22 -8.36 10.73
CA SER A 79 4.66 -7.05 11.08
C SER A 79 5.06 -5.98 10.07
N THR A 80 6.32 -5.96 9.65
CA THR A 80 6.84 -5.08 8.59
C THR A 80 6.06 -5.27 7.29
N VAL A 81 5.93 -6.50 6.80
CA VAL A 81 5.20 -6.77 5.56
C VAL A 81 3.73 -6.40 5.69
N ARG A 82 3.08 -6.71 6.82
CA ARG A 82 1.70 -6.31 7.06
C ARG A 82 1.53 -4.79 7.02
N ALA A 83 2.43 -4.03 7.64
CA ALA A 83 2.38 -2.58 7.64
C ALA A 83 2.58 -1.96 6.25
N LEU A 84 3.55 -2.46 5.45
CA LEU A 84 3.72 -2.04 4.05
C LEU A 84 2.43 -2.22 3.25
N PHE A 85 1.85 -3.42 3.32
CA PHE A 85 0.66 -3.76 2.54
C PHE A 85 -0.64 -3.13 3.09
N ALA A 86 -0.64 -2.67 4.34
CA ALA A 86 -1.72 -1.85 4.89
C ALA A 86 -1.61 -0.37 4.45
N GLN A 87 -0.39 0.12 4.18
CA GLN A 87 -0.17 1.46 3.64
C GLN A 87 -0.63 1.53 2.18
N ALA A 88 -0.21 0.57 1.36
CA ALA A 88 -0.63 0.41 -0.02
C ALA A 88 -0.39 -1.04 -0.47
N SER A 89 -1.31 -1.63 -1.24
CA SER A 89 -1.18 -3.01 -1.75
C SER A 89 -1.37 -2.96 -3.25
N PRO A 90 -0.28 -2.73 -4.01
CA PRO A 90 1.13 -2.73 -3.73
C PRO A 90 1.58 -1.33 -3.33
N GLY A 91 2.87 -1.24 -3.04
CA GLY A 91 3.53 0.03 -2.76
C GLY A 91 3.70 0.96 -3.96
N GLY A 92 3.55 0.46 -5.18
CA GLY A 92 3.93 1.19 -6.40
C GLY A 92 5.45 1.18 -6.67
N ILE A 93 5.86 1.73 -7.82
CA ILE A 93 7.25 1.64 -8.32
C ILE A 93 8.09 2.92 -8.13
N HIS A 94 7.54 3.95 -7.49
CA HIS A 94 8.13 5.31 -7.43
C HIS A 94 9.11 5.55 -6.30
N TRP A 95 9.41 4.49 -5.55
CA TRP A 95 10.36 4.57 -4.47
C TRP A 95 11.77 4.70 -5.03
N ARG A 96 12.34 5.88 -4.87
CA ARG A 96 13.75 6.18 -5.12
C ARG A 96 14.48 6.28 -3.80
N ARG A 97 15.56 5.52 -3.62
CA ARG A 97 16.40 5.63 -2.43
C ARG A 97 17.03 7.02 -2.40
N VAL A 98 16.91 7.71 -1.26
CA VAL A 98 17.46 9.06 -1.03
C VAL A 98 18.54 9.08 0.04
N SER A 99 18.51 8.15 1.01
CA SER A 99 19.61 7.99 1.96
C SER A 99 19.73 6.55 2.47
N ALA A 100 20.91 6.21 2.97
CA ALA A 100 21.18 4.99 3.72
C ALA A 100 22.19 5.32 4.82
N GLU A 101 21.78 5.21 6.07
CA GLU A 101 22.56 5.63 7.23
C GLU A 101 22.64 4.51 8.26
N GLY A 102 23.84 4.27 8.80
CA GLY A 102 24.05 3.29 9.85
C GLY A 102 23.90 3.91 11.24
N ALA A 103 23.07 3.30 12.09
CA ALA A 103 22.91 3.66 13.49
C ALA A 103 22.73 2.39 14.35
N LEU A 104 23.59 2.21 15.37
CA LEU A 104 23.43 1.20 16.44
C LEU A 104 23.04 -0.20 15.93
N GLY A 105 23.82 -0.78 15.02
CA GLY A 105 23.55 -2.13 14.49
C GLY A 105 22.33 -2.20 13.57
N THR A 106 21.87 -1.07 13.03
CA THR A 106 20.78 -0.94 12.06
C THR A 106 21.22 -0.06 10.91
N ILE A 107 20.88 -0.41 9.67
CA ILE A 107 20.90 0.52 8.55
C ILE A 107 19.48 1.02 8.32
N LEU A 108 19.30 2.34 8.38
CA LEU A 108 18.08 3.02 8.00
C LEU A 108 18.19 3.44 6.54
N VAL A 109 17.35 2.86 5.69
CA VAL A 109 17.30 3.19 4.26
C VAL A 109 16.05 4.00 4.00
N THR A 110 16.21 5.23 3.53
CA THR A 110 15.09 6.13 3.22
C THR A 110 14.85 6.17 1.73
N TYR A 111 13.58 6.05 1.35
CA TYR A 111 13.07 6.15 0.00
C TYR A 111 12.10 7.32 -0.09
N HIS A 112 12.14 8.05 -1.20
CA HIS A 112 11.16 9.04 -1.57
C HIS A 112 10.20 8.47 -2.62
N ASP A 113 8.91 8.70 -2.46
CA ASP A 113 7.92 8.43 -3.49
C ASP A 113 7.88 9.61 -4.47
N ASP A 114 8.57 9.47 -5.60
CA ASP A 114 8.64 10.51 -6.63
C ASP A 114 7.25 10.84 -7.25
N ALA A 115 6.21 10.04 -7.00
CA ALA A 115 4.84 10.32 -7.44
C ALA A 115 4.01 11.04 -6.38
N ARG A 116 4.13 10.61 -5.11
CA ARG A 116 3.25 11.04 -4.00
C ARG A 116 3.87 12.10 -3.09
N GLY A 117 5.18 12.29 -3.15
CA GLY A 117 5.90 13.30 -2.39
C GLY A 117 6.18 12.94 -0.93
N GLY A 118 6.00 11.66 -0.54
CA GLY A 118 6.29 11.18 0.81
C GLY A 118 7.58 10.36 0.90
N ASN A 119 7.94 9.98 2.13
CA ASN A 119 9.13 9.18 2.41
C ASN A 119 8.76 7.89 3.15
N LEU A 120 9.50 6.82 2.85
CA LEU A 120 9.52 5.56 3.56
C LEU A 120 10.93 5.33 4.09
N THR A 121 11.11 5.20 5.40
CA THR A 121 12.34 4.70 6.01
C THR A 121 12.16 3.24 6.42
N VAL A 122 13.05 2.37 5.95
CA VAL A 122 13.11 0.95 6.32
C VAL A 122 14.34 0.74 7.19
N GLY A 123 14.15 0.21 8.40
CA GLY A 123 15.27 -0.21 9.24
C GLY A 123 15.58 -1.68 9.05
N VAL A 124 16.82 -1.94 8.66
CA VAL A 124 17.36 -3.27 8.39
C VAL A 124 18.46 -3.58 9.40
N GLN A 125 18.41 -4.76 9.99
CA GLN A 125 19.41 -5.17 10.97
C GLN A 125 20.80 -5.27 10.32
N ASN A 126 21.73 -4.46 10.81
CA ASN A 126 23.14 -4.42 10.41
C ASN A 126 24.00 -5.31 11.33
N ALA A 127 23.50 -6.49 11.66
CA ALA A 127 24.28 -7.50 12.36
C ALA A 127 24.92 -8.45 11.34
N ALA A 128 25.99 -9.14 11.76
CA ALA A 128 26.57 -10.24 11.00
C ALA A 128 25.45 -11.22 10.59
N PRO A 129 25.53 -11.86 9.40
CA PRO A 129 24.44 -12.71 8.91
C PRO A 129 24.04 -13.85 9.87
N GLU A 130 24.99 -14.26 10.71
CA GLU A 130 24.89 -15.26 11.78
C GLU A 130 23.92 -14.82 12.90
N LEU A 131 23.81 -13.51 13.13
CA LEU A 131 22.97 -12.90 14.16
C LEU A 131 21.56 -12.55 13.64
N ARG A 132 21.29 -12.71 12.34
CA ARG A 132 20.00 -12.41 11.70
C ARG A 132 18.99 -13.58 11.77
N GLY A 133 19.11 -14.44 12.78
CA GLY A 133 18.33 -15.68 12.91
C GLY A 133 18.72 -16.75 11.88
N PRO A 134 18.18 -17.98 11.99
CA PRO A 134 18.51 -19.06 11.08
C PRO A 134 18.17 -18.69 9.62
N GLY A 135 19.21 -18.50 8.80
CA GLY A 135 19.10 -18.19 7.37
C GLY A 135 19.14 -16.69 6.99
N GLY A 136 19.33 -15.78 7.95
CA GLY A 136 19.49 -14.34 7.68
C GLY A 136 18.26 -13.65 7.08
N TRP A 137 17.08 -14.25 7.31
CA TRP A 137 15.77 -13.81 6.83
C TRP A 137 15.20 -12.68 7.68
N HIS A 138 14.23 -11.94 7.14
CA HIS A 138 13.44 -10.95 7.90
C HIS A 138 14.26 -9.81 8.54
N ALA A 139 15.39 -9.44 7.92
CA ALA A 139 16.28 -8.42 8.47
C ALA A 139 15.64 -7.02 8.50
N ALA A 140 14.61 -6.75 7.68
CA ALA A 140 13.84 -5.51 7.78
C ALA A 140 12.73 -5.64 8.83
N TYR A 141 12.82 -4.85 9.90
CA TYR A 141 11.94 -5.01 11.08
C TYR A 141 11.23 -3.72 11.51
N THR A 142 11.65 -2.55 10.99
CA THR A 142 10.96 -1.29 11.27
C THR A 142 10.68 -0.51 9.99
N LEU A 143 9.58 0.22 10.00
CA LEU A 143 9.11 1.04 8.89
C LEU A 143 8.58 2.35 9.44
N ARG A 144 8.86 3.43 8.73
CA ARG A 144 8.31 4.74 9.03
C ARG A 144 7.93 5.45 7.74
N PHE A 145 6.65 5.80 7.63
CA PHE A 145 6.16 6.67 6.57
C PHE A 145 6.10 8.11 7.08
N ILE A 146 6.62 9.06 6.32
CA ILE A 146 6.58 10.50 6.64
C ILE A 146 6.06 11.25 5.42
N GLY A 147 4.97 12.02 5.59
CA GLY A 147 4.39 12.79 4.50
C GLY A 147 3.78 11.95 3.37
N GLU A 148 3.77 10.62 3.52
CA GLU A 148 3.24 9.69 2.53
C GLU A 148 1.70 9.63 2.63
N PRO A 149 0.96 10.08 1.61
CA PRO A 149 -0.48 9.89 1.58
C PRO A 149 -0.81 8.40 1.63
N ARG A 150 -1.87 8.02 2.36
CA ARG A 150 -2.49 6.69 2.16
C ARG A 150 -2.80 6.54 0.66
N ALA A 151 -2.79 5.30 0.16
CA ALA A 151 -3.03 4.96 -1.24
C ALA A 151 -4.03 5.93 -1.89
N TRP A 152 -3.62 6.57 -2.99
CA TRP A 152 -4.42 7.63 -3.61
C TRP A 152 -5.83 7.14 -3.90
N SER A 153 -6.80 7.98 -3.59
CA SER A 153 -8.17 7.78 -4.06
C SER A 153 -8.19 7.77 -5.59
N PRO A 154 -9.19 7.12 -6.22
CA PRO A 154 -9.34 7.14 -7.68
C PRO A 154 -9.33 8.57 -8.26
N VAL A 155 -9.91 9.51 -7.52
CA VAL A 155 -9.96 10.93 -7.87
C VAL A 155 -8.56 11.55 -7.92
N GLN A 156 -7.74 11.33 -6.88
CA GLN A 156 -6.36 11.84 -6.84
C GLN A 156 -5.51 11.23 -7.96
N TRP A 157 -5.71 9.94 -8.27
CA TRP A 157 -5.03 9.30 -9.38
C TRP A 157 -5.38 9.96 -10.72
N SER A 158 -6.66 10.18 -10.97
CA SER A 158 -7.13 10.87 -12.16
C SER A 158 -6.57 12.29 -12.27
N ASP A 159 -6.53 13.04 -11.16
CA ASP A 159 -5.99 14.40 -11.15
C ASP A 159 -4.51 14.42 -11.55
N ASN A 160 -3.73 13.46 -11.06
CA ASN A 160 -2.31 13.38 -11.38
C ASN A 160 -2.05 12.94 -12.82
N LEU A 161 -2.90 12.07 -13.39
CA LEU A 161 -2.87 11.78 -14.83
C LEU A 161 -3.12 13.04 -15.66
N VAL A 162 -4.14 13.82 -15.30
CA VAL A 162 -4.48 15.06 -16.04
C VAL A 162 -3.39 16.10 -15.90
N ARG A 163 -2.77 16.25 -14.72
CA ARG A 163 -1.59 17.13 -14.53
C ARG A 163 -0.38 16.65 -15.34
N ALA A 164 -0.12 15.35 -15.39
CA ALA A 164 0.97 14.78 -16.21
C ALA A 164 0.71 15.04 -17.71
N CYS A 165 -0.53 14.83 -18.17
CA CYS A 165 -0.95 15.18 -19.52
C CYS A 165 -0.77 16.68 -19.82
N GLY A 166 -1.18 17.54 -18.88
CA GLY A 166 -1.03 18.99 -18.99
C GLY A 166 0.43 19.46 -19.08
N ARG A 167 1.38 18.71 -18.51
CA ARG A 167 2.83 18.94 -18.61
C ARG A 167 3.48 18.27 -19.83
N GLY A 168 2.73 17.50 -20.64
CA GLY A 168 3.30 16.69 -21.73
C GLY A 168 4.18 15.54 -21.24
N ASP A 169 3.98 15.11 -19.99
CA ASP A 169 4.88 14.18 -19.30
C ASP A 169 4.53 12.72 -19.66
N SER A 170 4.99 12.31 -20.84
CA SER A 170 4.70 11.00 -21.46
C SER A 170 5.09 9.82 -20.57
N LYS A 171 6.14 9.97 -19.75
CA LYS A 171 6.57 8.95 -18.77
C LYS A 171 5.49 8.75 -17.71
N TRP A 172 5.04 9.83 -17.09
CA TRP A 172 4.02 9.78 -16.05
C TRP A 172 2.63 9.44 -16.59
N MET A 173 2.29 9.86 -17.80
CA MET A 173 1.05 9.41 -18.46
C MET A 173 1.03 7.90 -18.67
N SER A 174 2.14 7.30 -19.11
CA SER A 174 2.26 5.84 -19.25
C SER A 174 2.12 5.12 -17.93
N TYR A 175 2.53 5.75 -16.83
CA TYR A 175 2.40 5.17 -15.51
C TYR A 175 0.94 5.16 -15.02
N TYR A 176 0.22 6.27 -15.17
CA TYR A 176 -1.14 6.37 -14.65
C TYR A 176 -2.18 5.65 -15.50
N ALA A 177 -1.92 5.52 -16.80
CA ALA A 177 -2.91 5.15 -17.79
C ALA A 177 -2.44 4.03 -18.71
N THR A 178 -3.38 3.20 -19.16
CA THR A 178 -3.10 2.18 -20.18
C THR A 178 -2.58 2.83 -21.49
N PRO A 179 -1.86 2.09 -22.34
CA PRO A 179 -1.39 2.62 -23.63
C PRO A 179 -2.52 3.21 -24.49
N ALA A 180 -3.72 2.63 -24.44
CA ALA A 180 -4.90 3.13 -25.14
C ALA A 180 -5.34 4.50 -24.63
N VAL A 181 -5.42 4.68 -23.30
CA VAL A 181 -5.77 5.96 -22.68
C VAL A 181 -4.69 7.00 -22.94
N LYS A 182 -3.41 6.64 -22.81
CA LYS A 182 -2.30 7.53 -23.16
C LYS A 182 -2.42 8.01 -24.60
N LYS A 183 -2.62 7.08 -25.55
CA LYS A 183 -2.78 7.41 -26.97
C LYS A 183 -3.95 8.38 -27.20
N ALA A 184 -5.10 8.12 -26.56
CA ALA A 184 -6.26 9.01 -26.62
C ALA A 184 -5.94 10.41 -26.08
N LEU A 185 -5.26 10.50 -24.93
CA LEU A 185 -4.86 11.77 -24.32
C LEU A 185 -3.89 12.56 -25.19
N THR A 186 -2.87 11.89 -25.75
CA THR A 186 -1.90 12.55 -26.63
C THR A 186 -2.46 12.93 -28.00
N HIS A 187 -3.54 12.28 -28.46
CA HIS A 187 -4.23 12.64 -29.70
C HIS A 187 -5.06 13.93 -29.55
N ILE A 188 -5.58 14.20 -28.35
CA ILE A 188 -6.30 15.44 -28.05
C ILE A 188 -5.34 16.63 -28.10
N SER A 189 -4.17 16.47 -27.49
CA SER A 189 -3.06 17.43 -27.56
C SER A 189 -1.76 16.76 -27.11
N ALA A 190 -0.65 17.07 -27.78
CA ALA A 190 0.68 16.61 -27.36
C ALA A 190 1.06 17.10 -25.96
N VAL A 191 0.54 18.26 -25.56
CA VAL A 191 0.63 18.83 -24.22
C VAL A 191 -0.80 19.21 -23.85
N GLY A 192 -1.48 18.40 -23.03
CA GLY A 192 -2.91 18.53 -22.71
C GLY A 192 -3.35 19.92 -22.22
N GLY A 193 -2.40 20.80 -21.87
CA GLY A 193 -2.60 22.16 -21.39
C GLY A 193 -2.89 22.18 -19.88
N PRO A 194 -2.52 23.24 -19.15
CA PRO A 194 -2.72 23.32 -17.70
C PRO A 194 -4.18 23.58 -17.29
N ASN A 195 -5.07 23.82 -18.24
CA ASN A 195 -6.36 24.46 -18.03
C ASN A 195 -7.51 23.49 -17.70
N TRP A 196 -7.21 22.32 -17.14
CA TRP A 196 -8.21 21.33 -16.77
C TRP A 196 -8.71 21.53 -15.35
N ARG A 197 -10.03 21.71 -15.20
CA ARG A 197 -10.70 21.77 -13.90
C ARG A 197 -11.68 20.61 -13.75
N ARG A 198 -11.59 19.87 -12.65
CA ARG A 198 -12.58 18.83 -12.31
C ARG A 198 -13.96 19.46 -12.14
N VAL A 199 -14.97 18.85 -12.77
CA VAL A 199 -16.37 19.30 -12.71
C VAL A 199 -17.32 18.27 -12.14
N SER A 200 -17.00 16.97 -12.22
CA SER A 200 -17.81 15.92 -11.57
C SER A 200 -16.99 14.68 -11.26
N THR A 201 -17.52 13.86 -10.35
CA THR A 201 -16.99 12.54 -9.99
C THR A 201 -18.16 11.61 -9.78
N GLU A 202 -18.10 10.43 -10.37
CA GLU A 202 -19.16 9.43 -10.31
C GLU A 202 -18.57 8.04 -10.13
N GLY A 203 -19.16 7.22 -9.26
CA GLY A 203 -18.77 5.82 -9.08
C GLY A 203 -19.77 4.90 -9.78
N ALA A 204 -19.28 4.02 -10.66
CA ALA A 204 -20.11 3.01 -11.31
C ALA A 204 -19.31 1.72 -11.55
N ALA A 205 -19.90 0.57 -11.18
CA ALA A 205 -19.37 -0.78 -11.46
C ALA A 205 -17.88 -0.97 -11.14
N GLY A 206 -17.43 -0.58 -9.93
CA GLY A 206 -16.02 -0.72 -9.53
C GLY A 206 -15.06 0.23 -10.24
N THR A 207 -15.59 1.28 -10.86
CA THR A 207 -14.84 2.35 -11.53
C THR A 207 -15.28 3.70 -10.99
N THR A 208 -14.32 4.61 -10.83
CA THR A 208 -14.61 6.01 -10.59
C THR A 208 -14.33 6.79 -11.86
N PHE A 209 -15.37 7.44 -12.38
CA PHE A 209 -15.30 8.37 -13.49
C PHE A 209 -15.08 9.78 -12.95
N VAL A 210 -14.05 10.45 -13.46
CA VAL A 210 -13.77 11.85 -13.12
C VAL A 210 -13.83 12.67 -14.39
N THR A 211 -14.70 13.68 -14.41
CA THR A 211 -14.85 14.58 -15.55
C THR A 211 -14.17 15.90 -15.27
N TYR A 212 -13.40 16.36 -16.25
CA TYR A 212 -12.71 17.64 -16.29
C TYR A 212 -13.29 18.49 -17.41
N ARG A 213 -13.24 19.80 -17.24
CA ARG A 213 -13.53 20.80 -18.27
C ARG A 213 -12.28 21.64 -18.50
N ASN A 214 -11.91 21.81 -19.77
CA ASN A 214 -10.87 22.73 -20.15
C ASN A 214 -11.42 24.16 -20.07
N SER A 215 -10.82 25.03 -19.27
CA SER A 215 -11.30 26.41 -19.07
C SER A 215 -11.07 27.31 -20.29
N THR A 216 -10.17 26.93 -21.20
CA THR A 216 -9.91 27.67 -22.44
C THR A 216 -10.81 27.23 -23.57
N THR A 217 -10.91 25.92 -23.80
CA THR A 217 -11.63 25.37 -24.96
C THR A 217 -13.07 24.96 -24.66
N GLY A 218 -13.44 24.87 -23.38
CA GLY A 218 -14.76 24.42 -22.95
C GLY A 218 -14.98 22.90 -23.05
N HIS A 219 -14.10 22.16 -23.72
CA HIS A 219 -14.17 20.71 -23.89
C HIS A 219 -14.12 19.94 -22.58
N ARG A 220 -14.69 18.75 -22.57
CA ARG A 220 -14.79 17.84 -21.44
C ARG A 220 -13.97 16.59 -21.67
N LEU A 221 -13.21 16.20 -20.64
CA LEU A 221 -12.45 14.97 -20.59
C LEU A 221 -12.97 14.13 -19.44
N THR A 222 -13.38 12.89 -19.68
CA THR A 222 -13.77 11.94 -18.65
C THR A 222 -12.77 10.81 -18.58
N ILE A 223 -12.24 10.55 -17.38
CA ILE A 223 -11.27 9.49 -17.10
C ILE A 223 -11.94 8.43 -16.22
N GLY A 224 -11.86 7.17 -16.64
CA GLY A 224 -12.31 6.01 -15.85
C GLY A 224 -11.15 5.35 -15.12
N ILE A 225 -11.21 5.35 -13.79
CA ILE A 225 -10.20 4.75 -12.89
C ILE A 225 -10.76 3.45 -12.30
N SER A 226 -10.08 2.33 -12.52
CA SER A 226 -10.48 1.05 -11.93
C SER A 226 -10.17 1.00 -10.44
N ASN A 227 -11.20 0.91 -9.60
CA ASN A 227 -11.06 0.82 -8.14
C ASN A 227 -10.46 -0.52 -7.73
N VAL A 228 -10.71 -1.58 -8.51
CA VAL A 228 -10.11 -2.91 -8.28
C VAL A 228 -8.61 -2.87 -8.53
N ARG A 229 -8.18 -2.33 -9.68
CA ARG A 229 -6.74 -2.21 -9.99
C ARG A 229 -6.04 -1.25 -9.06
N LEU A 230 -6.71 -0.18 -8.61
CA LEU A 230 -6.18 0.75 -7.62
C LEU A 230 -6.08 0.14 -6.22
N SER A 231 -7.03 -0.71 -5.82
CA SER A 231 -6.95 -1.46 -4.54
C SER A 231 -5.88 -2.54 -4.56
N ARG A 232 -5.56 -3.03 -5.77
CA ARG A 232 -4.39 -3.84 -6.10
C ARG A 232 -3.23 -2.97 -6.57
N GLY A 233 -3.32 -1.64 -6.34
CA GLY A 233 -2.38 -0.54 -6.62
C GLY A 233 -1.45 -0.75 -7.81
N ASP A 234 -2.04 -1.31 -8.86
CA ASP A 234 -1.43 -1.44 -10.16
C ASP A 234 -1.06 -0.05 -10.68
N ALA A 235 -0.02 0.01 -11.51
CA ALA A 235 0.09 1.08 -12.49
C ALA A 235 -1.02 0.93 -13.55
N HIS A 236 -1.34 1.96 -14.32
CA HIS A 236 -2.32 1.89 -15.43
C HIS A 236 -3.77 1.63 -15.00
N VAL A 237 -4.18 2.17 -13.85
CA VAL A 237 -5.58 2.05 -13.39
C VAL A 237 -6.54 2.92 -14.20
N ALA A 238 -6.05 3.95 -14.90
CA ALA A 238 -6.85 4.70 -15.86
C ALA A 238 -6.94 3.92 -17.17
N TYR A 239 -8.12 3.37 -17.46
CA TYR A 239 -8.33 2.44 -18.57
C TYR A 239 -9.35 2.95 -19.59
N LEU A 240 -10.07 4.03 -19.26
CA LEU A 240 -10.97 4.72 -20.17
C LEU A 240 -10.64 6.21 -20.19
N ALA A 241 -10.64 6.82 -21.37
CA ALA A 241 -10.69 8.26 -21.55
C ALA A 241 -11.68 8.60 -22.67
N SER A 242 -12.53 9.59 -22.43
CA SER A 242 -13.48 10.13 -23.42
C SER A 242 -13.36 11.64 -23.47
N TYR A 243 -13.27 12.20 -24.67
CA TYR A 243 -13.19 13.63 -24.92
C TYR A 243 -14.40 14.08 -25.73
N ARG A 244 -15.02 15.20 -25.33
CA ARG A 244 -16.19 15.80 -25.97
C ARG A 244 -16.07 17.31 -25.97
#